data_AF-A0A536S151-F1
#
_entry.id   AF-A0A536S151-F1
#
_cell.length_a   1.000
_cell.length_b   1.000
_cell.length_c   1.000
_cell.angle_alpha   90.00
_cell.angle_beta   90.00
_cell.angle_gamma   90.00
#
_symmetry.space_group_name_H-M   'P 1'
#
loop_
_entity.id
_entity.type
_entity.pdbx_description
1 polymer ?
#
loop_
_entity_poly.entity_id
_entity_poly.type
_entity_poly.pdbx_seq_one_letter_code
_entity_poly.pdbx_strand_id
1 'polypeptide(L)'
;MARTLVVFIVAAFMFDLDFSHANVAGALGVLVASTLPLIGLSILTAVLPLLSPQKGEQMSIALQGFLLLVSGVYYPLTVLPVPMQLAGAASPLTYALAGIRSSLLEGAGLREELPTIAILLGMGALMIPASVFVFGWAERRAKRLGLLKRSG
;
A
#
# COMPACT_ATOMS: atom_id res chain seq x y z
N MET A 1 -6.78 -15.61 -14.82
CA MET A 1 -6.39 -14.70 -15.92
C MET A 1 -7.57 -14.31 -16.79
N ALA A 2 -8.25 -15.24 -17.48
CA ALA A 2 -9.41 -14.93 -18.34
C ALA A 2 -10.53 -14.15 -17.64
N ARG A 3 -10.92 -14.54 -16.42
CA ARG A 3 -11.92 -13.82 -15.61
C ARG A 3 -11.56 -12.35 -15.39
N THR A 4 -10.30 -12.06 -15.04
CA THR A 4 -9.83 -10.70 -14.76
C THR A 4 -9.86 -9.85 -16.03
N LEU A 5 -9.45 -10.42 -17.17
CA LEU A 5 -9.52 -9.75 -18.48
C LEU A 5 -10.97 -9.41 -18.88
N VAL A 6 -11.90 -10.35 -18.70
CA VAL A 6 -13.31 -10.11 -19.04
C VAL A 6 -13.90 -9.00 -18.15
N VAL A 7 -13.65 -9.05 -16.84
CA VAL A 7 -14.12 -8.00 -15.92
C VAL A 7 -13.53 -6.64 -16.28
N PHE A 8 -12.24 -6.59 -16.64
CA PHE A 8 -11.59 -5.35 -17.05
C PHE A 8 -12.20 -4.77 -18.33
N ILE A 9 -12.43 -5.60 -19.35
CA ILE A 9 -13.03 -5.17 -20.63
C ILE A 9 -14.45 -4.64 -20.41
N VAL A 10 -15.27 -5.37 -19.64
CA VAL A 10 -16.65 -4.95 -19.34
C VAL A 10 -16.67 -3.63 -18.56
N ALA A 11 -15.79 -3.48 -17.57
CA ALA A 11 -15.67 -2.24 -16.81
C ALA A 11 -15.20 -1.07 -17.69
N ALA A 12 -14.18 -1.28 -18.54
CA ALA A 12 -13.68 -0.25 -19.44
C ALA A 12 -14.77 0.29 -20.38
N PHE A 13 -15.61 -0.60 -20.92
CA PHE A 13 -16.75 -0.22 -21.75
C PHE A 13 -17.88 0.44 -20.95
N MET A 14 -18.18 -0.02 -19.73
CA MET A 14 -19.25 0.58 -18.92
C MET A 14 -18.91 1.96 -18.37
N PHE A 15 -17.63 2.25 -18.14
CA PHE A 15 -17.16 3.50 -17.53
C PHE A 15 -16.54 4.48 -18.55
N ASP A 16 -16.63 4.20 -19.86
CA ASP A 16 -16.04 5.00 -20.95
C ASP A 16 -14.58 5.39 -20.68
N LEU A 17 -13.78 4.43 -20.19
CA LEU A 17 -12.39 4.68 -19.84
C LEU A 17 -11.53 4.83 -21.11
N ASP A 18 -11.18 6.08 -21.43
CA ASP A 18 -10.27 6.39 -22.53
C ASP A 18 -8.81 6.13 -22.12
N PHE A 19 -8.29 4.97 -22.52
CA PHE A 19 -6.89 4.61 -22.35
C PHE A 19 -6.04 4.94 -23.58
N SER A 20 -6.55 5.67 -24.57
CA SER A 20 -5.81 5.97 -25.81
C SER A 20 -4.53 6.75 -25.56
N HIS A 21 -4.48 7.49 -24.45
CA HIS A 21 -3.34 8.31 -24.02
C HIS A 21 -2.61 7.69 -22.82
N ALA A 22 -2.98 6.48 -22.40
CA ALA A 22 -2.43 5.87 -21.19
C ALA A 22 -0.93 5.62 -21.30
N ASN A 23 -0.18 6.12 -20.33
CA ASN A 23 1.26 5.91 -20.24
C ASN A 23 1.56 4.70 -19.35
N VAL A 24 1.60 3.52 -19.97
CA VAL A 24 1.88 2.26 -19.27
C VAL A 24 3.27 2.28 -18.62
N ALA A 25 4.25 2.98 -19.22
CA ALA A 25 5.59 3.09 -18.66
C ALA A 25 5.61 3.91 -17.36
N GLY A 26 4.87 5.02 -17.29
CA GLY A 26 4.68 5.80 -16.06
C GLY A 26 4.03 4.96 -14.96
N ALA A 27 2.93 4.29 -15.29
CA ALA A 27 2.20 3.43 -14.35
C ALA A 27 3.09 2.28 -13.81
N LEU A 28 3.88 1.64 -14.68
CA LEU A 28 4.83 0.61 -14.29
C LEU A 28 5.95 1.17 -13.41
N GLY A 29 6.45 2.37 -13.70
CA GLY A 29 7.47 3.03 -12.88
C GLY A 29 6.98 3.27 -11.45
N VAL A 30 5.77 3.83 -11.31
CA VAL A 30 5.11 4.02 -10.01
C VAL A 30 4.87 2.68 -9.31
N LEU A 31 4.40 1.67 -10.04
CA LEU A 31 4.14 0.35 -9.49
C LEU A 31 5.42 -0.28 -8.91
N VAL A 32 6.53 -0.26 -9.67
CA VAL A 32 7.82 -0.77 -9.20
C VAL A 32 8.31 0.01 -7.98
N ALA A 33 8.24 1.34 -8.02
CA ALA A 33 8.65 2.19 -6.89
C ALA A 33 7.82 1.91 -5.63
N SER A 34 6.52 1.64 -5.78
CA SER A 34 5.62 1.37 -4.65
C SER A 34 5.92 0.05 -3.93
N THR A 35 6.61 -0.89 -4.57
CA THR A 35 6.93 -2.18 -3.95
C THR A 35 7.80 -2.04 -2.70
N LEU A 36 8.74 -1.09 -2.69
CA LEU A 36 9.63 -0.86 -1.55
C LEU A 36 8.88 -0.48 -0.27
N PRO A 37 8.10 0.61 -0.24
CA PRO A 37 7.35 0.97 0.96
C PRO A 37 6.26 -0.06 1.30
N LEU A 38 5.70 -0.75 0.30
CA LEU A 38 4.76 -1.85 0.53
C LEU A 38 5.41 -3.02 1.27
N ILE A 39 6.65 -3.39 0.94
CA ILE A 39 7.40 -4.41 1.67
C ILE A 39 7.56 -3.99 3.15
N GLY A 40 7.92 -2.74 3.42
CA GLY A 40 8.01 -2.22 4.79
C GLY A 40 6.68 -2.32 5.54
N LEU A 41 5.57 -1.99 4.86
CA LEU A 41 4.21 -2.11 5.42
C LEU A 41 3.85 -3.59 5.70
N SER A 42 4.18 -4.51 4.79
CA SER A 42 3.96 -5.95 4.99
C SER A 42 4.73 -6.48 6.20
N ILE A 43 5.99 -6.07 6.38
CA ILE A 43 6.79 -6.44 7.57
C ILE A 43 6.13 -5.92 8.84
N LEU A 44 5.65 -4.66 8.85
CA LEU A 44 4.93 -4.09 9.99
C LEU A 44 3.64 -4.87 10.29
N THR A 45 2.88 -5.25 9.27
CA THR A 45 1.65 -6.02 9.48
C THR A 45 1.92 -7.41 10.08
N ALA A 46 3.08 -8.01 9.78
CA ALA A 46 3.52 -9.29 10.36
C ALA A 46 3.83 -9.21 11.88
N VAL A 47 4.05 -8.01 12.42
CA VAL A 47 4.27 -7.81 13.87
C VAL A 47 3.01 -8.12 14.69
N LEU A 48 1.82 -7.85 14.15
CA LEU A 48 0.55 -8.07 14.83
C LEU A 48 0.27 -9.55 15.15
N PRO A 49 0.32 -10.49 14.18
CA PRO A 49 0.17 -11.92 14.46
C PRO A 49 1.31 -12.47 15.33
N LEU A 50 2.53 -11.93 15.21
CA LEU A 50 3.66 -12.35 16.04
C LEU A 50 3.44 -12.07 17.54
N LEU A 51 2.86 -10.91 17.87
CA LEU A 51 2.61 -10.52 19.26
C LEU A 51 1.29 -11.07 19.82
N SER A 52 0.34 -11.45 18.96
CA SER A 52 -0.98 -11.92 19.37
C SER A 52 -1.49 -13.01 18.44
N PRO A 53 -1.02 -14.27 18.56
CA PRO A 53 -1.37 -15.34 17.62
C PRO A 53 -2.86 -15.62 17.45
N GLN A 54 -3.68 -15.38 18.50
CA GLN A 54 -5.13 -15.63 18.49
C GLN A 54 -5.97 -14.50 17.86
N LYS A 55 -5.45 -13.27 17.81
CA LYS A 55 -6.20 -12.08 17.32
C LYS A 55 -5.46 -11.29 16.26
N GLY A 56 -4.18 -11.56 16.05
CA GLY A 56 -3.32 -10.76 15.19
C GLY A 56 -3.64 -10.94 13.72
N GLU A 57 -4.19 -12.09 13.30
CA GLU A 57 -4.77 -12.24 11.96
C GLU A 57 -5.97 -11.29 11.77
N GLN A 58 -6.90 -11.23 12.71
CA GLN A 58 -8.02 -10.30 12.67
C GLN A 58 -7.57 -8.83 12.71
N MET A 59 -6.52 -8.51 13.48
CA MET A 59 -5.96 -7.17 13.53
C MET A 59 -5.27 -6.77 12.22
N SER A 60 -4.58 -7.70 11.56
CA SER A 60 -3.99 -7.47 10.23
C SER A 60 -5.06 -7.19 9.18
N ILE A 61 -6.18 -7.92 9.23
CA ILE A 61 -7.33 -7.69 8.35
C ILE A 61 -7.95 -6.31 8.61
N ALA A 62 -8.15 -5.95 9.89
CA ALA A 62 -8.67 -4.64 10.27
C ALA A 62 -7.74 -3.51 9.80
N LEU A 63 -6.42 -3.70 9.92
CA LEU A 63 -5.41 -2.75 9.45
C LEU A 63 -5.46 -2.59 7.93
N GLN A 64 -5.61 -3.68 7.16
CA GLN A 64 -5.78 -3.60 5.71
C GLN A 64 -7.05 -2.82 5.33
N GLY A 65 -8.17 -3.10 5.99
CA GLY A 65 -9.42 -2.35 5.77
C GLY A 65 -9.26 -0.86 6.07
N PHE A 66 -8.57 -0.52 7.17
CA PHE A 66 -8.25 0.87 7.51
C PHE A 66 -7.37 1.52 6.44
N LEU A 67 -6.31 0.86 6.00
CA LEU A 67 -5.42 1.35 4.94
C LEU A 67 -6.17 1.59 3.64
N LEU A 68 -7.09 0.71 3.25
CA LEU A 68 -7.94 0.92 2.07
C LEU A 68 -8.86 2.14 2.22
N LEU A 69 -9.38 2.39 3.43
CA LEU A 69 -10.20 3.55 3.72
C LEU A 69 -9.40 4.87 3.60
N VAL A 70 -8.22 4.94 4.20
CA VAL A 70 -7.41 6.18 4.21
C VAL A 70 -6.55 6.37 2.96
N SER A 71 -6.36 5.33 2.15
CA SER A 71 -5.45 5.39 0.99
C SER A 71 -5.99 6.16 -0.21
N GLY A 72 -7.25 6.57 -0.23
CA GLY A 72 -7.83 7.20 -1.42
C GLY A 72 -8.48 6.22 -2.41
N VAL A 73 -8.53 4.93 -2.05
CA VAL A 73 -9.16 3.87 -2.88
C VAL A 73 -10.66 4.09 -2.96
N TYR A 74 -11.33 4.25 -1.81
CA TYR A 74 -12.79 4.42 -1.75
C TYR A 74 -13.24 5.87 -1.91
N TYR A 75 -12.55 6.81 -1.25
CA TYR A 75 -12.88 8.23 -1.27
C TYR A 75 -11.62 9.07 -1.42
N PRO A 76 -11.67 10.21 -2.14
CA PRO A 76 -10.56 11.15 -2.17
C PRO A 76 -10.14 11.56 -0.74
N LEU A 77 -8.83 11.73 -0.49
CA LEU A 77 -8.38 12.16 0.85
C LEU A 77 -8.99 13.51 1.25
N THR A 78 -9.27 14.39 0.29
CA THR A 78 -9.80 15.74 0.52
C THR A 78 -11.14 15.79 1.25
N VAL A 79 -11.94 14.72 1.18
CA VAL A 79 -13.25 14.65 1.86
C VAL A 79 -13.17 14.05 3.27
N LEU A 80 -12.01 13.50 3.67
CA LEU A 80 -11.83 12.90 4.99
C LEU A 80 -11.53 13.98 6.04
N PRO A 81 -11.89 13.77 7.32
CA PRO A 81 -11.50 14.68 8.40
C PRO A 81 -9.97 14.73 8.55
N VAL A 82 -9.45 15.88 8.99
CA VAL A 82 -8.00 16.18 9.11
C VAL A 82 -7.12 15.04 9.66
N PRO A 83 -7.47 14.34 10.77
CA PRO A 83 -6.63 13.24 11.26
C PRO A 83 -6.52 12.06 10.27
N MET A 84 -7.58 11.78 9.52
CA MET A 84 -7.58 10.72 8.50
C MET A 84 -6.80 11.14 7.25
N GLN A 85 -6.79 12.44 6.92
CA GLN A 85 -5.94 12.98 5.84
C GLN A 85 -4.46 12.81 6.16
N LEU A 86 -4.04 13.09 7.39
CA LEU A 86 -2.67 12.87 7.84
C LEU A 86 -2.28 11.39 7.78
N ALA A 87 -3.17 10.49 8.21
CA ALA A 87 -2.95 9.05 8.11
C ALA A 87 -2.83 8.58 6.66
N GLY A 88 -3.68 9.09 5.77
CA GLY A 88 -3.61 8.81 4.33
C GLY A 88 -2.35 9.38 3.68
N ALA A 89 -1.94 10.61 4.02
CA ALA A 89 -0.73 11.23 3.50
C ALA A 89 0.56 10.52 3.94
N ALA A 90 0.53 9.81 5.08
CA ALA A 90 1.60 8.93 5.52
C ALA A 90 1.57 7.55 4.83
N SER A 91 0.49 7.23 4.11
CA SER A 91 0.31 5.94 3.44
C SER A 91 0.98 5.93 2.07
N PRO A 92 1.93 5.01 1.80
CA PRO A 92 2.52 4.88 0.47
C PRO A 92 1.49 4.45 -0.58
N LEU A 93 0.40 3.83 -0.13
CA LEU A 93 -0.71 3.39 -0.97
C LEU A 93 -1.41 4.56 -1.67
N THR A 94 -1.46 5.72 -1.01
CA THR A 94 -2.04 6.94 -1.58
C THR A 94 -1.24 7.43 -2.78
N TYR A 95 0.08 7.52 -2.66
CA TYR A 95 0.94 7.96 -3.75
C TYR A 95 0.99 6.94 -4.89
N ALA A 96 1.01 5.64 -4.56
CA ALA A 96 0.98 4.59 -5.57
C ALA A 96 -0.32 4.65 -6.41
N LEU A 97 -1.47 4.80 -5.75
CA LEU A 97 -2.75 4.88 -6.43
C LEU A 97 -2.89 6.17 -7.24
N ALA A 98 -2.45 7.30 -6.69
CA ALA A 98 -2.48 8.58 -7.38
C ALA A 98 -1.63 8.54 -8.66
N GLY A 99 -0.38 8.08 -8.57
CA GLY A 99 0.54 8.01 -9.73
C GLY A 99 0.11 7.02 -10.81
N ILE A 100 -0.52 5.89 -10.42
CA ILE A 100 -1.09 4.96 -11.39
C ILE A 100 -2.31 5.59 -12.09
N ARG A 101 -3.15 6.33 -11.36
CA ARG A 101 -4.33 7.00 -11.93
C ARG A 101 -3.91 8.10 -12.92
N SER A 102 -2.98 8.97 -12.57
CA SER A 102 -2.46 10.02 -13.47
C SER A 102 -1.80 9.41 -14.71
N SER A 103 -1.00 8.35 -14.55
CA SER A 103 -0.36 7.69 -15.69
C SER A 103 -1.36 7.05 -16.65
N LEU A 104 -2.43 6.42 -16.13
CA LEU A 104 -3.40 5.69 -16.95
C LEU A 104 -4.53 6.56 -17.52
N LEU A 105 -4.98 7.57 -16.77
CA LEU A 105 -6.14 8.40 -17.14
C LEU A 105 -5.73 9.75 -17.74
N GLU A 106 -4.64 10.33 -17.27
CA GLU A 106 -4.15 11.65 -17.73
C GLU A 106 -2.97 11.49 -18.71
N GLY A 107 -2.48 10.27 -18.90
CA GLY A 107 -1.34 9.97 -19.78
C GLY A 107 0.01 10.40 -19.22
N ALA A 108 0.09 10.61 -17.91
CA ALA A 108 1.28 11.16 -17.27
C ALA A 108 2.52 10.30 -17.53
N GLY A 109 3.57 10.94 -18.07
CA GLY A 109 4.79 10.24 -18.46
C GLY A 109 5.66 9.83 -17.27
N LEU A 110 6.62 8.92 -17.50
CA LEU A 110 7.60 8.54 -16.47
C LEU A 110 8.33 9.75 -15.87
N ARG A 111 8.57 10.80 -16.67
CA ARG A 111 9.20 12.06 -16.21
C ARG A 111 8.31 12.86 -15.27
N GLU A 112 7.00 12.86 -15.51
CA GLU A 112 6.02 13.57 -14.70
C GLU A 112 5.76 12.82 -13.39
N GLU A 113 5.90 11.50 -13.40
CA GLU A 113 5.82 10.65 -12.20
C GLU A 113 7.12 10.56 -11.38
N LEU A 114 8.22 11.18 -11.83
CA LEU A 114 9.48 11.18 -11.07
C LEU A 114 9.33 11.69 -9.63
N PRO A 115 8.55 12.75 -9.33
CA PRO A 115 8.30 13.20 -7.97
C PRO A 115 7.57 12.13 -7.15
N THR A 116 6.53 11.51 -7.70
CA THR A 116 5.78 10.43 -7.04
C THR A 116 6.69 9.24 -6.74
N ILE A 117 7.50 8.83 -7.72
CA ILE A 117 8.47 7.76 -7.60
C ILE A 117 9.51 8.10 -6.52
N ALA A 118 10.04 9.32 -6.51
CA ALA A 118 11.02 9.75 -5.51
C ALA A 118 10.44 9.73 -4.08
N ILE A 119 9.19 10.17 -3.91
CA ILE A 119 8.49 10.09 -2.63
C ILE A 119 8.32 8.62 -2.21
N LEU A 120 7.85 7.75 -3.10
CA LEU A 120 7.68 6.32 -2.82
C LEU A 120 9.00 5.63 -2.45
N LEU A 121 10.08 5.94 -3.16
CA LEU A 121 11.42 5.43 -2.86
C LEU A 121 11.93 5.95 -1.51
N GLY A 122 11.71 7.24 -1.20
CA GLY A 122 12.06 7.83 0.08
C GLY A 122 11.28 7.20 1.24
N MET A 123 9.97 6.99 1.06
CA MET A 123 9.13 6.25 2.01
C MET A 123 9.62 4.83 2.17
N GLY A 124 9.98 4.14 1.09
CA GLY A 124 10.55 2.79 1.14
C GLY A 124 11.86 2.72 1.92
N ALA A 125 12.78 3.64 1.64
CA ALA A 125 14.07 3.76 2.31
C ALA A 125 13.92 4.02 3.82
N LEU A 126 12.84 4.68 4.25
CA LEU A 126 12.54 4.92 5.67
C LEU A 126 11.75 3.77 6.30
N MET A 127 10.72 3.26 5.62
CA MET A 127 9.79 2.26 6.14
C MET A 127 10.46 0.90 6.31
N ILE A 128 11.33 0.48 5.40
CA ILE A 128 12.02 -0.82 5.50
C ILE A 128 12.90 -0.91 6.76
N PRO A 129 13.84 0.00 7.04
CA PRO A 129 14.62 -0.08 8.27
C PRO A 129 13.75 0.11 9.52
N ALA A 130 12.77 1.00 9.47
CA ALA A 130 11.83 1.18 10.58
C ALA A 130 11.03 -0.11 10.87
N SER A 131 10.53 -0.78 9.84
CA SER A 131 9.74 -2.02 9.98
C SER A 131 10.58 -3.16 10.53
N VAL A 132 11.82 -3.31 10.05
CA VAL A 132 12.77 -4.32 10.55
C VAL A 132 13.12 -4.07 12.01
N PHE A 133 13.34 -2.81 12.41
CA PHE A 133 13.61 -2.45 13.79
C PHE A 133 12.44 -2.81 14.73
N VAL A 134 11.22 -2.42 14.34
CA VAL A 134 10.00 -2.73 15.09
C VAL A 134 9.77 -4.23 15.17
N PHE A 135 9.99 -4.96 14.07
CA PHE A 135 9.89 -6.42 14.03
C PHE A 135 10.87 -7.08 15.00
N GLY A 136 12.14 -6.68 15.00
CA GLY A 136 13.13 -7.21 15.95
C GLY A 136 12.81 -6.89 17.41
N TRP A 137 12.23 -5.72 17.69
CA TRP A 137 11.73 -5.39 19.02
C TRP A 137 10.56 -6.29 19.43
N ALA A 138 9.60 -6.50 18.52
CA ALA A 138 8.45 -7.35 18.75
C ALA A 138 8.84 -8.81 18.98
N GLU A 139 9.81 -9.32 18.21
CA GLU A 139 10.35 -10.67 18.37
C GLU A 139 10.97 -10.86 19.77
N ARG A 140 11.80 -9.91 20.23
CA ARG A 140 12.37 -9.93 21.59
C ARG A 140 11.30 -9.85 22.67
N ARG A 141 10.19 -9.13 22.42
CA ARG A 141 9.05 -9.06 23.33
C ARG A 141 8.29 -10.39 23.37
N ALA A 142 8.01 -10.99 22.21
CA ALA A 142 7.33 -12.28 22.09
C ALA A 142 8.13 -13.42 22.77
N LYS A 143 9.46 -13.43 22.60
CA LYS A 143 10.38 -14.36 23.29
C LYS A 143 10.28 -14.23 24.80
N ARG A 144 10.28 -13.00 25.34
CA ARG A 144 10.15 -12.74 26.79
C ARG A 144 8.79 -13.13 27.37
N LEU A 145 7.72 -13.02 26.58
CA LEU A 145 6.36 -13.39 26.98
C LEU A 145 6.08 -14.89 26.88
N GLY A 146 7.07 -15.70 26.47
CA GLY A 146 6.90 -17.16 26.34
C GLY A 146 5.97 -17.60 25.20
N LEU A 147 5.53 -16.67 24.34
CA LEU A 147 4.59 -16.95 23.25
C LEU A 147 5.18 -17.89 22.18
N LEU A 148 6.50 -18.01 22.11
CA LEU A 148 7.22 -18.90 21.19
C LEU A 148 7.50 -20.29 21.76
N LYS A 149 7.16 -20.55 23.03
CA LYS A 149 7.43 -21.84 23.71
C LYS A 149 6.22 -22.76 23.79
N ARG A 150 5.12 -22.45 23.09
CA ARG A 150 3.88 -23.24 23.13
C ARG A 150 3.62 -24.05 21.85
N SER A 151 4.70 -24.49 21.20
CA SER A 151 4.68 -25.70 20.38
C SER A 151 5.41 -26.77 21.18
N GLY A 152 4.67 -27.81 21.60
CA GLY A 152 5.27 -29.05 22.07
C GLY A 152 6.08 -29.74 20.97
#